data_AF-K1S7V2-F1
#
_entry.id   AF-K1S7V2-F1
#
_cell.length_a   1.000
_cell.length_b   1.000
_cell.length_c   1.000
_cell.angle_alpha   90.00
_cell.angle_beta   90.00
_cell.angle_gamma   90.00
#
_symmetry.space_group_name_H-M   'P 1'
#
loop_
_entity.id
_entity.type
_entity.pdbx_description
1 polymer ?
#
loop_
_entity_poly.entity_id
_entity_poly.type
_entity_poly.pdbx_seq_one_letter_code
_entity_poly.pdbx_strand_id
1 'polypeptide(L)'
;MGICERIKDEVSITDYARYMGFTILKKGNYYTMKEHDSVMISPRKKKYWQNSNPSDSAAFGEGGSVIDFAMNFGGYSRDEAIKQLISFGNIRFDNEPIQQTQKVDIPESVELKLPATDDNERNVFAYLIKTRGIAKDVVTELIKRKMIYQDKHKNCSLCRI
;
A
#
# COMPACT_ATOMS: atom_id res chain seq x y z
N MET A 1 -24.68 12.46 -7.09
CA MET A 1 -23.29 11.96 -6.92
C MET A 1 -22.87 12.32 -5.52
N GLY A 2 -22.49 11.34 -4.70
CA GLY A 2 -22.19 11.59 -3.29
C GLY A 2 -20.99 12.54 -3.11
N ILE A 3 -20.99 13.32 -2.04
CA ILE A 3 -19.98 14.36 -1.86
C ILE A 3 -18.55 13.83 -1.85
N CYS A 4 -18.32 12.70 -1.17
CA CYS A 4 -17.00 12.07 -1.12
C CYS A 4 -16.49 11.71 -2.52
N GLU A 5 -17.38 11.36 -3.44
CA GLU A 5 -16.98 11.02 -4.81
C GLU A 5 -16.60 12.27 -5.61
N ARG A 6 -17.35 13.37 -5.43
CA ARG A 6 -16.98 14.67 -6.01
C ARG A 6 -15.62 15.15 -5.53
N ILE A 7 -15.35 15.06 -4.22
CA ILE A 7 -14.05 15.43 -3.65
C ILE A 7 -12.91 14.63 -4.29
N LYS A 8 -13.08 13.30 -4.41
CA LYS A 8 -12.07 12.44 -5.06
C LYS A 8 -11.85 12.81 -6.51
N ASP A 9 -12.89 13.33 -7.18
CA ASP A 9 -12.82 13.64 -8.60
C ASP A 9 -12.26 15.01 -8.91
N GLU A 10 -12.69 16.03 -8.16
CA GLU A 10 -12.36 17.43 -8.36
C GLU A 10 -11.03 17.82 -7.70
N VAL A 11 -10.64 17.16 -6.60
CA VAL A 11 -9.43 17.50 -5.84
C VAL A 11 -8.26 16.58 -6.17
N SER A 12 -7.18 17.16 -6.69
CA SER A 12 -5.91 16.45 -6.90
C SER A 12 -5.11 16.33 -5.60
N ILE A 13 -4.62 15.12 -5.31
CA ILE A 13 -3.73 14.86 -4.16
C ILE A 13 -2.47 15.72 -4.24
N THR A 14 -1.90 15.93 -5.44
CA THR A 14 -0.67 16.71 -5.58
C THR A 14 -0.87 18.19 -5.24
N ASP A 15 -2.04 18.73 -5.56
CA ASP A 15 -2.32 20.15 -5.34
C ASP A 15 -2.68 20.39 -3.88
N TYR A 16 -3.42 19.47 -3.28
CA TYR A 16 -3.69 19.50 -1.84
C TYR A 16 -2.41 19.31 -1.02
N ALA A 17 -1.51 18.41 -1.43
CA ALA A 17 -0.21 18.25 -0.77
C ALA A 17 0.64 19.52 -0.83
N ARG A 18 0.65 20.24 -1.96
CA ARG A 18 1.32 21.56 -2.06
C ARG A 18 0.68 22.58 -1.14
N TYR A 19 -0.65 22.60 -1.04
CA TYR A 19 -1.38 23.47 -0.13
C TYR A 19 -1.01 23.22 1.34
N MET A 20 -0.79 21.95 1.71
CA MET A 20 -0.29 21.57 3.03
C MET A 20 1.20 21.90 3.26
N GLY A 21 1.90 22.45 2.26
CA GLY A 21 3.30 22.85 2.38
C GLY A 21 4.31 21.76 1.98
N PHE A 22 3.86 20.64 1.40
CA PHE A 22 4.77 19.59 0.95
C PHE A 22 5.37 19.86 -0.42
N THR A 23 6.62 19.45 -0.60
CA THR A 23 7.35 19.64 -1.85
C THR A 23 7.16 18.44 -2.77
N ILE A 24 6.42 18.61 -3.86
CA ILE A 24 6.15 17.53 -4.83
C ILE A 24 7.32 17.34 -5.81
N LEU A 25 7.83 16.11 -5.88
CA LEU A 25 8.88 15.67 -6.80
C LEU A 25 8.32 14.65 -7.81
N LYS A 26 8.71 14.76 -9.08
CA LYS A 26 8.25 13.83 -10.13
C LYS A 26 9.14 12.59 -10.20
N LYS A 27 8.53 11.41 -10.24
CA LYS A 27 9.21 10.10 -10.37
C LYS A 27 8.53 9.26 -11.45
N GLY A 28 8.92 9.52 -12.71
CA GLY A 28 8.31 8.90 -13.89
C GLY A 28 6.85 9.33 -14.06
N ASN A 29 5.93 8.37 -14.03
CA ASN A 29 4.47 8.58 -14.10
C ASN A 29 3.81 8.86 -12.73
N TYR A 30 4.61 8.88 -11.67
CA TYR A 30 4.18 9.09 -10.30
C TYR A 30 4.81 10.36 -9.73
N TYR A 31 4.29 10.79 -8.59
CA TYR A 31 4.87 11.85 -7.78
C TYR A 31 5.23 11.31 -6.40
N THR A 32 6.19 11.95 -5.75
CA THR A 32 6.58 11.71 -4.37
C THR A 32 6.74 13.06 -3.67
N MET A 33 6.94 13.04 -2.35
CA MET A 33 7.12 14.23 -1.54
C MET A 33 8.56 14.27 -1.03
N LYS A 34 9.22 15.43 -1.02
CA LYS A 34 10.62 15.55 -0.55
C LYS A 34 10.74 15.15 0.93
N GLU A 35 9.71 15.46 1.70
CA GLU A 35 9.63 15.21 3.14
C GLU A 35 9.26 13.74 3.45
N HIS A 36 8.64 13.05 2.50
CA HIS A 36 8.18 11.66 2.63
C HIS A 36 8.46 10.88 1.34
N ASP A 37 9.69 10.40 1.18
CA ASP A 37 10.15 9.68 -0.01
C ASP A 37 9.51 8.29 -0.18
N SER A 38 8.98 7.72 0.89
CA SER A 38 8.20 6.48 0.88
C SER A 38 6.79 6.65 0.31
N VAL A 39 6.32 7.90 0.15
CA VAL A 39 5.00 8.22 -0.39
C VAL A 39 5.05 8.28 -1.90
N MET A 40 4.13 7.56 -2.53
CA MET A 40 3.93 7.54 -3.98
C MET A 40 2.51 7.97 -4.30
N ILE A 41 2.37 8.89 -5.24
CA ILE A 41 1.11 9.47 -5.68
C ILE A 41 0.92 9.16 -7.17
N SER A 42 -0.23 8.57 -7.51
CA SER A 42 -0.64 8.32 -8.90
C SER A 42 -1.73 9.31 -9.31
N PRO A 43 -1.41 10.32 -10.13
CA PRO A 43 -2.42 11.26 -10.64
C PRO A 43 -3.51 10.56 -11.45
N ARG A 44 -3.12 9.57 -12.27
CA ARG A 44 -4.07 8.83 -13.11
C ARG A 44 -5.07 8.02 -12.29
N LYS A 45 -4.62 7.39 -11.21
CA LYS A 45 -5.49 6.58 -10.34
C LYS A 45 -6.14 7.41 -9.23
N LYS A 46 -5.80 8.70 -9.08
CA LYS A 46 -6.19 9.58 -7.97
C LYS A 46 -6.00 8.93 -6.59
N LYS A 47 -4.89 8.21 -6.44
CA LYS A 47 -4.55 7.45 -5.24
C LYS A 47 -3.11 7.71 -4.81
N TYR A 48 -2.87 7.62 -3.51
CA TYR A 48 -1.53 7.55 -2.94
C TYR A 48 -1.35 6.26 -2.15
N TRP A 49 -0.10 5.89 -1.91
CA TRP A 49 0.27 4.85 -0.95
C TRP A 49 1.64 5.16 -0.36
N GLN A 50 1.87 4.66 0.85
CA GLN A 50 3.11 4.85 1.58
C GLN A 50 3.82 3.50 1.76
N ASN A 51 4.96 3.31 1.08
CA ASN A 51 5.68 2.04 1.06
C ASN A 51 6.23 1.60 2.43
N SER A 52 6.36 2.53 3.39
CA SER A 52 6.86 2.22 4.73
C SER A 52 5.81 1.61 5.66
N ASN A 53 4.52 1.74 5.35
CA ASN A 53 3.44 1.23 6.18
C ASN A 53 2.83 0.00 5.49
N PRO A 54 2.95 -1.21 6.05
CA PRO A 54 2.27 -2.38 5.50
C PRO A 54 0.76 -2.19 5.57
N SER A 55 0.03 -2.49 4.49
CA SER A 55 -1.42 -2.64 4.57
C SER A 55 -1.77 -4.11 4.81
N ASP A 56 -2.81 -4.38 5.60
CA ASP A 56 -3.25 -5.74 5.93
C ASP A 56 -3.74 -6.54 4.71
N SER A 57 -3.94 -5.91 3.54
CA SER A 57 -4.67 -6.52 2.42
C SER A 57 -4.06 -6.35 1.03
N ALA A 58 -2.83 -5.86 0.88
CA ALA A 58 -2.16 -5.88 -0.42
C ALA A 58 -0.63 -5.82 -0.33
N ALA A 59 0.03 -6.24 -1.40
CA ALA A 59 1.45 -5.96 -1.69
C ALA A 59 1.77 -4.44 -1.82
N PHE A 60 0.83 -3.57 -1.51
CA PHE A 60 0.95 -2.11 -1.50
C PHE A 60 0.81 -1.62 -0.06
N GLY A 61 1.61 -0.60 0.29
CA GLY A 61 1.52 0.00 1.61
C GLY A 61 0.22 0.78 1.83
N GLU A 62 -0.01 1.19 3.08
CA GLU A 62 -1.18 1.95 3.51
C GLU A 62 -1.38 3.21 2.66
N GLY A 63 -2.62 3.49 2.27
CA GLY A 63 -2.93 4.58 1.36
C GLY A 63 -4.38 4.59 0.92
N GLY A 64 -4.70 5.54 0.05
CA GLY A 64 -6.08 5.71 -0.39
C GLY A 64 -6.27 6.90 -1.32
N SER A 65 -7.42 7.52 -1.18
CA SER A 65 -7.85 8.72 -1.89
C SER A 65 -7.28 9.99 -1.27
N VAL A 66 -7.64 11.15 -1.83
CA VAL A 66 -7.29 12.46 -1.26
C VAL A 66 -7.86 12.68 0.15
N ILE A 67 -9.00 12.05 0.48
CA ILE A 67 -9.59 12.11 1.83
C ILE A 67 -8.68 11.38 2.82
N ASP A 68 -8.25 10.17 2.47
CA ASP A 68 -7.36 9.36 3.30
C ASP A 68 -5.98 10.04 3.44
N PHE A 69 -5.55 10.78 2.42
CA PHE A 69 -4.32 11.59 2.48
C PHE A 69 -4.46 12.73 3.49
N ALA A 70 -5.57 13.48 3.43
CA ALA A 70 -5.85 14.56 4.37
C ALA A 70 -5.98 14.06 5.82
N MET A 71 -6.56 12.87 6.02
CA MET A 71 -6.60 12.25 7.34
C MET A 71 -5.19 11.91 7.85
N ASN A 72 -4.38 11.22 7.04
CA ASN A 72 -3.08 10.72 7.50
C ASN A 72 -2.03 11.82 7.67
N PHE A 73 -1.92 12.75 6.72
CA PHE A 73 -0.91 13.81 6.77
C PHE A 73 -1.40 15.07 7.49
N GLY A 74 -2.72 15.27 7.57
CA GLY A 74 -3.33 16.42 8.25
C GLY A 74 -3.72 16.14 9.70
N GLY A 75 -3.72 14.87 10.13
CA GLY A 75 -4.16 14.47 11.47
C GLY A 75 -5.65 14.72 11.72
N TYR A 76 -6.45 14.82 10.65
CA TYR A 76 -7.87 15.13 10.72
C TYR A 76 -8.71 13.88 10.91
N SER A 77 -9.83 14.01 11.64
CA SER A 77 -10.92 13.05 11.53
C SER A 77 -11.51 13.07 10.11
N ARG A 78 -12.26 12.03 9.74
CA ARG A 78 -12.86 11.94 8.40
C ARG A 78 -13.73 13.15 8.04
N ASP A 79 -14.53 13.62 8.97
CA ASP A 79 -15.43 14.76 8.74
C ASP A 79 -14.66 16.09 8.62
N GLU A 80 -13.60 16.24 9.40
CA GLU A 80 -12.70 17.40 9.29
C GLU A 80 -11.93 17.39 7.97
N ALA A 81 -11.41 16.23 7.56
CA ALA A 81 -10.73 16.06 6.29
C ALA A 81 -11.65 16.46 5.11
N ILE A 82 -12.92 16.00 5.15
CA ILE A 82 -13.93 16.40 4.16
C ILE A 82 -14.11 17.93 4.18
N LYS A 83 -14.33 18.56 5.35
CA LYS A 83 -14.47 20.03 5.45
C LYS A 83 -13.28 20.80 4.89
N GLN A 84 -12.05 20.35 5.17
CA GLN A 84 -10.84 20.97 4.65
C GLN A 84 -10.75 20.86 3.13
N LEU A 85 -11.06 19.69 2.58
CA LEU A 85 -11.02 19.45 1.13
C LEU A 85 -12.10 20.23 0.38
N ILE A 86 -13.26 20.42 0.99
CA ILE A 86 -14.34 21.27 0.47
C ILE A 86 -13.89 22.72 0.37
N SER A 87 -13.31 23.23 1.47
CA SER A 87 -12.80 24.60 1.53
C SER A 87 -11.67 24.82 0.52
N PHE A 88 -10.80 23.83 0.33
CA PHE A 88 -9.72 23.87 -0.64
C PHE A 88 -10.22 23.83 -2.09
N GLY A 89 -11.12 22.89 -2.41
CA GLY A 89 -11.64 22.71 -3.78
C GLY A 89 -12.71 23.72 -4.18
N ASN A 90 -13.15 24.58 -3.27
CA ASN A 90 -14.30 25.48 -3.45
C ASN A 90 -15.55 24.75 -3.98
N ILE A 91 -15.74 23.52 -3.52
CA ILE A 91 -16.78 22.61 -3.99
C ILE A 91 -18.11 23.13 -3.44
N ARG A 92 -19.03 23.54 -4.32
CA ARG A 92 -20.36 24.02 -3.91
C ARG A 92 -21.22 22.88 -3.36
N PHE A 93 -21.77 23.12 -2.17
CA PHE A 93 -22.72 22.27 -1.46
C PHE A 93 -24.12 22.82 -1.65
N ASP A 94 -24.86 22.23 -2.57
CA ASP A 94 -26.31 22.25 -2.47
C ASP A 94 -26.64 21.20 -1.40
N ASN A 95 -27.44 21.56 -0.39
CA ASN A 95 -27.74 20.74 0.79
C ASN A 95 -28.36 19.38 0.42
N GLU A 96 -27.55 18.40 0.00
CA GLU A 96 -27.95 17.01 -0.05
C GLU A 96 -27.38 16.28 1.18
N PRO A 97 -28.20 15.41 1.82
CA PRO A 97 -27.78 14.70 3.02
C PRO A 97 -26.54 13.86 2.75
N ILE A 98 -25.62 13.87 3.71
CA ILE A 98 -24.40 13.06 3.72
C ILE A 98 -24.83 11.59 3.68
N GLN A 99 -24.86 10.99 2.48
CA GLN A 99 -25.06 9.56 2.35
C GLN A 99 -23.82 8.89 2.94
N GLN A 100 -24.02 8.22 4.09
CA GLN A 100 -23.02 7.35 4.70
C GLN A 100 -22.49 6.41 3.62
N THR A 101 -21.18 6.50 3.37
CA THR A 101 -20.54 5.71 2.33
C THR A 101 -20.72 4.24 2.67
N GLN A 102 -21.39 3.49 1.80
CA GLN A 102 -21.52 2.05 1.92
C GLN A 102 -20.12 1.45 2.07
N LYS A 103 -19.95 0.55 3.05
CA LYS A 103 -18.74 -0.25 3.21
C LYS A 103 -18.42 -0.88 1.85
N VAL A 104 -17.28 -0.54 1.29
CA VAL A 104 -16.77 -1.25 0.12
C VAL A 104 -16.45 -2.65 0.59
N ASP A 105 -17.13 -3.64 0.05
CA ASP A 105 -16.79 -5.05 0.27
C ASP A 105 -15.33 -5.25 -0.17
N ILE A 106 -14.49 -5.51 0.82
CA ILE A 106 -13.10 -5.90 0.61
C ILE A 106 -13.18 -7.21 -0.16
N PRO A 107 -12.62 -7.31 -1.38
CA PRO A 107 -12.67 -8.55 -2.13
C PRO A 107 -12.10 -9.67 -1.26
N GLU A 108 -12.87 -10.74 -1.14
CA GLU A 108 -12.56 -11.92 -0.35
C GLU A 108 -11.12 -12.35 -0.65
N SER A 109 -10.30 -12.47 0.40
CA SER A 109 -8.87 -12.69 0.25
C SER A 109 -8.64 -13.94 -0.60
N VAL A 110 -8.00 -13.78 -1.75
CA VAL A 110 -7.58 -14.93 -2.55
C VAL A 110 -6.63 -15.76 -1.67
N GLU A 111 -7.06 -16.96 -1.30
CA GLU A 111 -6.22 -17.88 -0.54
C GLU A 111 -4.96 -18.19 -1.34
N LEU A 112 -3.81 -17.74 -0.83
CA LEU A 112 -2.50 -18.05 -1.38
C LEU A 112 -2.24 -19.55 -1.22
N LYS A 113 -2.42 -20.32 -2.30
CA LYS A 113 -2.07 -21.74 -2.34
C LYS A 113 -0.56 -21.89 -2.48
N LEU A 114 0.07 -22.45 -1.45
CA LEU A 114 1.50 -22.73 -1.47
C LEU A 114 1.82 -23.87 -2.46
N PRO A 115 2.93 -23.77 -3.21
CA PRO A 115 3.43 -24.86 -4.06
C PRO A 115 3.70 -26.15 -3.26
N ALA A 116 3.58 -27.30 -3.91
CA ALA A 116 3.89 -28.57 -3.28
C ALA A 116 5.38 -28.67 -2.90
N THR A 117 5.65 -29.08 -1.68
CA THR A 117 6.99 -29.36 -1.16
C THR A 117 7.62 -30.54 -1.91
N ASP A 118 8.91 -30.44 -2.15
CA ASP A 118 9.76 -31.48 -2.70
C ASP A 118 10.30 -32.38 -1.58
N ASP A 119 10.71 -33.60 -1.92
CA ASP A 119 11.20 -34.57 -0.93
C ASP A 119 12.58 -34.21 -0.37
N ASN A 120 13.26 -33.23 -0.97
CA ASN A 120 14.64 -32.88 -0.67
C ASN A 120 14.88 -31.38 -0.79
N GLU A 121 15.65 -30.81 0.13
CA GLU A 121 15.95 -29.38 0.22
C GLU A 121 17.41 -29.05 -0.19
N ARG A 122 18.16 -30.03 -0.70
CA ARG A 122 19.59 -29.90 -1.05
C ARG A 122 19.87 -28.74 -2.00
N ASN A 123 19.00 -28.47 -2.97
CA ASN A 123 19.26 -27.42 -3.97
C ASN A 123 19.07 -26.03 -3.35
N VAL A 124 17.99 -25.83 -2.58
CA VAL A 124 17.78 -24.59 -1.82
C VAL A 124 18.91 -24.38 -0.81
N PHE A 125 19.29 -25.43 -0.08
CA PHE A 125 20.38 -25.35 0.90
C PHE A 125 21.71 -24.95 0.24
N ALA A 126 22.08 -25.61 -0.86
CA ALA A 126 23.29 -25.28 -1.60
C ALA A 126 23.23 -23.88 -2.22
N TYR A 127 22.09 -23.47 -2.79
CA TYR A 127 21.91 -22.17 -3.40
C TYR A 127 22.04 -21.03 -2.38
N LEU A 128 21.35 -21.13 -1.24
CA LEU A 128 21.36 -20.10 -0.21
C LEU A 128 22.76 -19.93 0.42
N ILE A 129 23.48 -21.03 0.64
CA ILE A 129 24.81 -20.98 1.25
C ILE A 129 25.88 -20.62 0.22
N LYS A 130 25.97 -21.35 -0.89
CA LYS A 130 27.09 -21.24 -1.85
C LYS A 130 26.93 -20.06 -2.80
N THR A 131 25.71 -19.76 -3.23
CA THR A 131 25.45 -18.71 -4.23
C THR A 131 25.03 -17.39 -3.58
N ARG A 132 24.18 -17.43 -2.55
CA ARG A 132 23.68 -16.23 -1.87
C ARG A 132 24.47 -15.84 -0.62
N GLY A 133 25.41 -16.69 -0.17
CA GLY A 133 26.31 -16.38 0.94
C GLY A 133 25.63 -16.30 2.31
N ILE A 134 24.45 -16.89 2.48
CA ILE A 134 23.75 -16.90 3.75
C ILE A 134 24.40 -17.92 4.68
N ALA A 135 24.62 -17.52 5.93
CA ALA A 135 25.26 -18.36 6.92
C ALA A 135 24.48 -19.68 7.13
N LYS A 136 25.22 -20.79 7.23
CA LYS A 136 24.65 -22.15 7.26
C LYS A 136 23.66 -22.34 8.40
N ASP A 137 24.01 -21.84 9.58
CA ASP A 137 23.20 -21.85 10.79
C ASP A 137 21.86 -21.12 10.59
N VAL A 138 21.86 -19.95 9.94
CA VAL A 138 20.64 -19.21 9.58
C VAL A 138 19.77 -20.01 8.64
N VAL A 139 20.34 -20.58 7.56
CA VAL A 139 19.57 -21.39 6.59
C VAL A 139 18.98 -22.63 7.26
N THR A 140 19.76 -23.32 8.09
CA THR A 140 19.29 -24.49 8.85
C THR A 140 18.14 -24.13 9.79
N GLU A 141 18.22 -23.01 10.49
CA GLU A 141 17.15 -22.57 11.40
C GLU A 141 15.87 -22.20 10.64
N LEU A 142 15.98 -21.50 9.51
CA LEU A 142 14.82 -21.14 8.68
C LEU A 142 14.10 -22.36 8.12
N ILE A 143 14.83 -23.38 7.67
CA ILE A 143 14.26 -24.66 7.22
C ILE A 143 13.60 -25.39 8.40
N LYS A 144 14.28 -25.48 9.54
CA LYS A 144 13.79 -26.17 10.73
C LYS A 144 12.49 -25.55 11.26
N ARG A 145 12.39 -24.22 11.22
CA ARG A 145 11.18 -23.46 11.56
C ARG A 145 10.08 -23.54 10.49
N LYS A 146 10.32 -24.26 9.38
CA LYS A 146 9.44 -24.29 8.20
C LYS A 146 9.10 -22.89 7.70
N MET A 147 10.05 -21.95 7.77
CA MET A 147 9.89 -20.61 7.20
C MET A 147 10.24 -20.60 5.71
N ILE A 148 11.11 -21.51 5.29
CA ILE A 148 11.46 -21.74 3.88
C ILE A 148 11.45 -23.24 3.58
N TYR A 149 11.14 -23.59 2.34
CA TYR A 149 11.22 -24.96 1.82
C TYR A 149 11.57 -24.98 0.34
N GLN A 150 11.87 -26.16 -0.19
CA GLN A 150 12.06 -26.38 -1.62
C GLN A 150 10.77 -26.88 -2.28
N ASP A 151 10.32 -26.22 -3.34
CA ASP A 151 9.19 -26.70 -4.15
C ASP A 151 9.64 -27.77 -5.17
N LYS A 152 8.68 -28.45 -5.80
CA LYS A 152 8.95 -29.48 -6.83
C LYS A 152 9.79 -28.98 -8.02
N HIS A 153 9.79 -27.67 -8.28
CA HIS A 153 10.58 -27.04 -9.32
C HIS A 153 11.98 -26.59 -8.84
N LYS A 154 12.37 -26.97 -7.62
CA LYS A 154 13.64 -26.65 -6.97
C LYS A 154 13.79 -25.16 -6.63
N ASN A 155 12.68 -24.41 -6.53
CA ASN A 155 12.69 -23.04 -6.05
C ASN A 155 12.71 -22.99 -4.52
N CYS A 156 13.27 -21.91 -3.98
CA CYS A 156 13.13 -21.59 -2.56
C CYS A 156 11.81 -20.84 -2.35
N SER A 157 10.89 -21.43 -1.61
CA SER A 157 9.59 -20.84 -1.28
C SER A 157 9.52 -20.46 0.19
N LEU A 158 8.97 -19.28 0.49
CA LEU A 158 8.68 -18.84 1.85
C LEU A 158 7.34 -19.40 2.29
N CYS A 159 7.32 -20.04 3.46
CA CYS A 159 6.08 -20.31 4.16
C CYS A 159 5.59 -19.02 4.80
N ARG A 160 4.27 -18.82 4.80
CA ARG A 160 3.64 -17.63 5.38
C ARG A 160 4.02 -17.51 6.86
N ILE A 161 4.54 -16.35 7.25
CA ILE A 161 4.71 -15.89 8.65
C ILE A 161 3.44 -15.14 9.03
#